data_AF-A0A371NZ22-F1
#
_entry.id   AF-A0A371NZ22-F1
#
_cell.length_a   1.000
_cell.length_b   1.000
_cell.length_c   1.000
_cell.angle_alpha   90.00
_cell.angle_beta   90.00
_cell.angle_gamma   90.00
#
_symmetry.space_group_name_H-M   'P 1'
#
loop_
_entity.id
_entity.type
_entity.pdbx_description
1 polymer ?
#
loop_
_entity_poly.entity_id
_entity_poly.type
_entity_poly.pdbx_seq_one_letter_code
_entity_poly.pdbx_strand_id
1 'polypeptide(L)'
;MTSTSSTTSKTHDTSGRTLAWAVLAAAVIEVVAPVVTINGPGSSPGSGSGPELLITPVGWAFSIWGVIYALAIVQAVAALVTRADVPTRLQVDLVVLYLGGALWIALAGLDSSAATAGALLLMLVAAVDAVLTVRHVSLAPHWLSVLTQVSVGLYAGWVTAAFFLNASTASVDAGLVEAADVGWQLVVVVVAVATLMTFIVMTRGNTAFALAGTWAMIGIAVTGRSNGTDEVLVAAVVAAVVLLAVLVAVRRSGGLRRT
;
A
#
# COMPACT_ATOMS: atom_id res chain seq x y z
N MET A 1 29.73 53.91 12.58
CA MET A 1 28.63 53.15 11.94
C MET A 1 28.92 51.67 12.11
N THR A 2 28.31 51.06 13.12
CA THR A 2 28.43 49.63 13.46
C THR A 2 27.59 48.80 12.50
N SER A 3 28.23 47.95 11.70
CA SER A 3 27.53 46.99 10.84
C SER A 3 27.20 45.74 11.65
N THR A 4 25.93 45.56 11.97
CA THR A 4 25.40 44.33 12.58
C THR A 4 25.21 43.28 11.48
N SER A 5 26.09 42.28 11.45
CA SER A 5 25.92 41.08 10.64
C SER A 5 24.80 40.23 11.22
N SER A 6 23.67 40.14 10.52
CA SER A 6 22.56 39.25 10.86
C SER A 6 22.94 37.80 10.53
N THR A 7 23.17 37.00 11.57
CA THR A 7 23.35 35.55 11.48
C THR A 7 21.99 34.90 11.19
N THR A 8 21.70 34.62 9.93
CA THR A 8 20.48 33.89 9.55
C THR A 8 20.62 32.42 9.97
N SER A 9 19.70 32.01 10.84
CA SER A 9 19.63 30.75 11.60
C SER A 9 19.61 29.47 10.73
N LYS A 10 20.38 28.46 11.16
CA LYS A 10 20.42 27.06 10.68
C LYS A 10 19.19 26.24 11.11
N THR A 11 17.97 26.74 10.96
CA THR A 11 16.76 26.01 11.40
C THR A 11 16.21 24.99 10.40
N HIS A 12 16.74 24.90 9.19
CA HIS A 12 16.20 23.99 8.16
C HIS A 12 16.69 22.52 8.24
N ASP A 13 17.82 22.23 8.91
CA ASP A 13 18.44 20.89 8.88
C ASP A 13 17.88 19.91 9.96
N THR A 14 17.39 20.43 11.08
CA THR A 14 16.94 19.59 12.20
C THR A 14 15.58 18.93 11.95
N SER A 15 14.62 19.67 11.39
CA SER A 15 13.25 19.18 11.17
C SER A 15 13.18 18.02 10.17
N GLY A 16 13.93 18.12 9.06
CA GLY A 16 13.98 17.05 8.04
C GLY A 16 14.59 15.76 8.59
N ARG A 17 15.61 15.88 9.45
CA ARG A 17 16.26 14.72 10.06
C ARG A 17 15.39 14.04 11.12
N THR A 18 14.61 14.81 11.88
CA THR A 18 13.64 14.25 12.84
C THR A 18 12.57 13.43 12.14
N LEU A 19 12.05 13.90 10.99
CA LEU A 19 11.06 13.15 10.22
C LEU A 19 11.63 11.85 9.64
N ALA A 20 12.87 11.85 9.17
CA ALA A 20 13.48 10.64 8.62
C ALA A 20 13.61 9.54 9.69
N TRP A 21 13.93 9.93 10.93
CA TRP A 21 13.90 9.01 12.08
C TRP A 21 12.48 8.56 12.43
N ALA A 22 11.48 9.45 12.33
CA ALA A 22 10.09 9.07 12.55
C ALA A 22 9.59 8.06 11.51
N VAL A 23 9.98 8.20 10.24
CA VAL A 23 9.69 7.22 9.17
C VAL A 23 10.29 5.86 9.51
N LEU A 24 11.57 5.82 9.92
CA LEU A 24 12.21 4.55 10.31
C LEU A 24 11.53 3.94 11.54
N ALA A 25 11.23 4.73 12.56
CA ALA A 25 10.53 4.25 13.76
C ALA A 25 9.15 3.68 13.41
N ALA A 26 8.37 4.37 12.59
CA ALA A 26 7.07 3.92 12.14
C ALA A 26 7.16 2.60 11.33
N ALA A 27 8.14 2.49 10.44
CA ALA A 27 8.38 1.26 9.69
C ALA A 27 8.74 0.08 10.62
N VAL A 28 9.57 0.31 11.64
CA VAL A 28 9.91 -0.73 12.64
C VAL A 28 8.67 -1.13 13.44
N ILE A 29 7.85 -0.17 13.88
CA ILE A 29 6.62 -0.43 14.62
C ILE A 29 5.67 -1.31 13.81
N GLU A 30 5.51 -1.02 12.51
CA GLU A 30 4.67 -1.82 11.62
C GLU A 30 5.15 -3.27 11.48
N VAL A 31 6.48 -3.49 11.36
CA VAL A 31 7.05 -4.85 11.30
C VAL A 31 6.83 -5.62 12.60
N VAL A 32 6.88 -4.93 13.74
CA VAL A 32 6.71 -5.54 15.07
C VAL A 32 5.25 -5.85 15.37
N ALA A 33 4.31 -5.05 14.88
CA ALA A 33 2.87 -5.21 15.16
C ALA A 33 2.34 -6.65 14.92
N PRO A 34 2.58 -7.32 13.78
CA PRO A 34 2.09 -8.68 13.58
C PRO A 34 2.76 -9.69 14.51
N VAL A 35 4.04 -9.49 14.89
CA VAL A 35 4.72 -10.35 15.89
C VAL A 35 4.04 -10.24 17.25
N VAL A 36 3.64 -9.03 17.65
CA VAL A 36 2.93 -8.80 18.92
C VAL A 36 1.54 -9.42 18.89
N THR A 37 0.80 -9.27 17.79
CA THR A 37 -0.54 -9.85 17.66
C THR A 37 -0.50 -11.38 17.65
N ILE A 38 0.40 -11.99 16.86
CA ILE A 38 0.55 -13.45 16.74
C ILE A 38 0.96 -14.10 18.07
N ASN A 39 1.80 -13.43 18.88
CA ASN A 39 2.22 -13.92 20.20
C ASN A 39 1.31 -13.42 21.35
N GLY A 40 0.27 -12.65 21.02
CA GLY A 40 -0.71 -12.09 21.93
C GLY A 40 -2.10 -12.73 21.74
N PRO A 41 -3.20 -12.08 22.19
CA PRO A 41 -4.55 -12.66 22.12
C PRO A 41 -5.21 -12.61 20.73
N GLY A 42 -4.51 -12.16 19.66
CA GLY A 42 -5.12 -11.85 18.36
C GLY A 42 -4.73 -12.80 17.23
N SER A 43 -5.59 -12.89 16.21
CA SER A 43 -5.33 -13.63 14.97
C SER A 43 -4.51 -12.80 13.98
N SER A 44 -3.78 -13.46 13.06
CA SER A 44 -3.02 -12.76 12.01
C SER A 44 -3.98 -12.12 10.99
N PRO A 45 -3.63 -10.97 10.38
CA PRO A 45 -4.40 -10.43 9.25
C PRO A 45 -4.50 -11.47 8.12
N GLY A 46 -5.72 -11.74 7.65
CA GLY A 46 -6.01 -12.79 6.67
C GLY A 46 -6.26 -14.19 7.24
N SER A 47 -6.15 -14.37 8.56
CA SER A 47 -6.52 -15.60 9.28
C SER A 47 -7.55 -15.34 10.39
N GLY A 48 -8.22 -14.19 10.37
CA GLY A 48 -9.24 -13.84 11.35
C GLY A 48 -10.50 -14.69 11.21
N SER A 49 -11.29 -14.76 12.28
CA SER A 49 -12.59 -15.45 12.37
C SER A 49 -13.72 -14.78 11.56
N GLY A 50 -13.37 -13.78 10.73
CA GLY A 50 -14.32 -13.02 9.93
C GLY A 50 -14.92 -13.83 8.76
N PRO A 51 -15.90 -13.24 8.05
CA PRO A 51 -16.61 -13.91 6.97
C PRO A 51 -15.68 -14.33 5.83
N GLU A 52 -15.84 -15.57 5.37
CA GLU A 52 -15.10 -16.10 4.22
C GLU A 52 -15.63 -15.49 2.91
N LEU A 53 -15.01 -14.40 2.46
CA LEU A 53 -15.31 -13.79 1.17
C LEU A 53 -14.70 -14.61 0.02
N LEU A 54 -15.46 -14.76 -1.06
CA LEU A 54 -15.04 -15.41 -2.31
C LEU A 54 -13.89 -14.67 -3.00
N ILE A 55 -13.75 -13.36 -2.73
CA ILE A 55 -12.71 -12.49 -3.28
C ILE A 55 -11.51 -12.28 -2.34
N THR A 56 -11.40 -13.06 -1.26
CA THR A 56 -10.20 -13.05 -0.41
C THR A 56 -9.04 -13.67 -1.16
N PRO A 57 -7.89 -12.99 -1.35
CA PRO A 57 -6.72 -13.61 -1.94
C PRO A 57 -6.27 -14.83 -1.11
N VAL A 58 -5.81 -15.89 -1.78
CA VAL A 58 -5.27 -17.07 -1.10
C VAL A 58 -4.18 -16.70 -0.08
N GLY A 59 -4.08 -17.45 1.02
CA GLY A 59 -3.25 -17.07 2.18
C GLY A 59 -1.78 -16.74 1.88
N TRP A 60 -1.13 -17.44 0.94
CA TRP A 60 0.26 -17.14 0.57
C TRP A 60 0.42 -15.78 -0.13
N ALA A 61 -0.64 -15.21 -0.71
CA ALA A 61 -0.58 -13.91 -1.36
C ALA A 61 -0.23 -12.79 -0.37
N PHE A 62 -0.63 -12.95 0.90
CA PHE A 62 -0.30 -12.02 1.99
C PHE A 62 1.19 -12.01 2.37
N SER A 63 2.00 -12.96 1.89
CA SER A 63 3.46 -12.93 2.06
C SER A 63 4.12 -11.69 1.44
N ILE A 64 3.44 -11.00 0.53
CA ILE A 64 3.88 -9.70 -0.02
C ILE A 64 4.12 -8.66 1.07
N TRP A 65 3.44 -8.72 2.21
CA TRP A 65 3.70 -7.85 3.35
C TRP A 65 5.14 -7.95 3.84
N GLY A 66 5.74 -9.15 3.86
CA GLY A 66 7.15 -9.31 4.22
C GLY A 66 8.09 -8.55 3.29
N VAL A 67 7.78 -8.53 1.98
CA VAL A 67 8.54 -7.75 0.98
C VAL A 67 8.32 -6.25 1.18
N ILE A 68 7.07 -5.83 1.41
CA ILE A 68 6.70 -4.42 1.66
C ILE A 68 7.43 -3.90 2.90
N TYR A 69 7.38 -4.64 4.01
CA TYR A 69 8.05 -4.28 5.26
C TYR A 69 9.58 -4.20 5.10
N ALA A 70 10.18 -5.17 4.40
CA ALA A 70 11.61 -5.14 4.12
C ALA A 70 12.00 -3.89 3.31
N LEU A 71 11.25 -3.57 2.26
CA LEU A 71 11.49 -2.39 1.43
C LEU A 71 11.26 -1.08 2.20
N ALA A 72 10.27 -1.02 3.09
CA ALA A 72 10.01 0.15 3.94
C ALA A 72 11.21 0.45 4.86
N ILE A 73 11.73 -0.59 5.55
CA ILE A 73 12.91 -0.47 6.43
C ILE A 73 14.15 -0.11 5.62
N VAL A 74 14.43 -0.84 4.53
CA VAL A 74 15.62 -0.61 3.70
C VAL A 74 15.60 0.80 3.11
N GLN A 75 14.44 1.29 2.67
CA GLN A 75 14.29 2.65 2.16
C GLN A 75 14.52 3.71 3.25
N ALA A 76 13.92 3.53 4.43
CA ALA A 76 14.07 4.48 5.54
C ALA A 76 15.52 4.57 6.04
N VAL A 77 16.20 3.43 6.19
CA VAL A 77 17.63 3.37 6.54
C VAL A 77 18.47 4.00 5.44
N ALA A 78 18.22 3.67 4.17
CA ALA A 78 18.97 4.22 3.05
C ALA A 78 18.83 5.75 2.97
N ALA A 79 17.64 6.30 3.19
CA ALA A 79 17.41 7.75 3.25
C ALA A 79 18.22 8.43 4.38
N LEU A 80 18.28 7.81 5.57
CA LEU A 80 19.08 8.31 6.70
C LEU A 80 20.59 8.25 6.44
N VAL A 81 21.09 7.12 5.92
CA VAL A 81 22.53 6.90 5.68
C VAL A 81 23.05 7.83 4.58
N THR A 82 22.28 7.97 3.50
CA THR A 82 22.63 8.85 2.38
C THR A 82 22.36 10.33 2.67
N ARG A 83 21.69 10.63 3.79
CA ARG A 83 21.20 11.98 4.14
C ARG A 83 20.38 12.59 3.01
N ALA A 84 19.49 11.77 2.45
CA ALA A 84 18.67 12.16 1.31
C ALA A 84 17.70 13.28 1.69
N ASP A 85 17.56 14.24 0.78
CA ASP A 85 16.58 15.32 0.91
C ASP A 85 15.18 14.84 0.47
N VAL A 86 14.62 13.93 1.28
CA VAL A 86 13.28 13.38 1.03
C VAL A 86 12.24 14.47 1.35
N PRO A 87 11.31 14.80 0.44
CA PRO A 87 10.33 15.84 0.69
C PRO A 87 9.50 15.58 1.96
N THR A 88 9.29 16.62 2.77
CA THR A 88 8.51 16.55 4.02
C THR A 88 7.14 15.90 3.82
N ARG A 89 6.43 16.24 2.74
CA ARG A 89 5.12 15.65 2.43
C ARG A 89 5.19 14.13 2.34
N LEU A 90 6.13 13.62 1.54
CA LEU A 90 6.33 12.18 1.40
C LEU A 90 6.68 11.54 2.75
N GLN A 91 7.56 12.15 3.54
CA GLN A 91 7.90 11.59 4.87
C GLN A 91 6.69 11.52 5.81
N VAL A 92 5.83 12.55 5.82
CA VAL A 92 4.59 12.55 6.60
C VAL A 92 3.66 11.44 6.13
N ASP A 93 3.49 11.27 4.82
CA ASP A 93 2.64 10.22 4.28
C ASP A 93 3.16 8.84 4.67
N LEU A 94 4.48 8.61 4.62
CA LEU A 94 5.09 7.34 5.05
C LEU A 94 4.89 7.08 6.55
N VAL A 95 5.01 8.11 7.41
CA VAL A 95 4.73 7.96 8.85
C VAL A 95 3.27 7.56 9.07
N VAL A 96 2.33 8.27 8.45
CA VAL A 96 0.90 7.98 8.59
C VAL A 96 0.58 6.58 8.04
N LEU A 97 1.18 6.22 6.91
CA LEU A 97 1.00 4.92 6.27
C LEU A 97 1.48 3.77 7.16
N TYR A 98 2.71 3.85 7.67
CA TYR A 98 3.31 2.77 8.46
C TYR A 98 2.69 2.66 9.85
N LEU A 99 2.41 3.79 10.52
CA LEU A 99 1.65 3.77 11.78
C LEU A 99 0.22 3.29 11.57
N GLY A 100 -0.38 3.63 10.42
CA GLY A 100 -1.67 3.09 9.98
C GLY A 100 -1.62 1.57 9.82
N GLY A 101 -0.54 1.02 9.26
CA GLY A 101 -0.31 -0.43 9.16
C GLY A 101 -0.23 -1.11 10.52
N ALA A 102 0.51 -0.53 11.47
CA ALA A 102 0.55 -1.03 12.84
C ALA A 102 -0.83 -0.98 13.53
N LEU A 103 -1.55 0.13 13.36
CA LEU A 103 -2.90 0.31 13.89
C LEU A 103 -3.89 -0.70 13.28
N TRP A 104 -3.82 -0.91 11.97
CA TRP A 104 -4.63 -1.91 11.27
C TRP A 104 -4.44 -3.29 11.88
N ILE A 105 -3.20 -3.73 12.08
CA ILE A 105 -2.90 -5.04 12.65
C ILE A 105 -3.41 -5.18 14.08
N ALA A 106 -3.31 -4.11 14.88
CA ALA A 106 -3.86 -4.09 16.23
C ALA A 106 -5.39 -4.19 16.22
N LEU A 107 -6.08 -3.43 15.35
CA LEU A 107 -7.54 -3.44 15.23
C LEU A 107 -8.09 -4.75 14.66
N ALA A 108 -7.37 -5.36 13.72
CA ALA A 108 -7.68 -6.69 13.21
C ALA A 108 -7.60 -7.74 14.33
N GLY A 109 -6.59 -7.64 15.21
CA GLY A 109 -6.47 -8.52 16.39
C GLY A 109 -7.53 -8.29 17.46
N LEU A 110 -8.31 -7.21 17.39
CA LEU A 110 -9.47 -6.93 18.24
C LEU A 110 -10.79 -7.37 17.59
N ASP A 111 -10.74 -8.08 16.46
CA ASP A 111 -11.89 -8.58 15.70
C ASP A 111 -12.92 -7.49 15.31
N SER A 112 -12.47 -6.23 15.18
CA SER A 112 -13.32 -5.12 14.73
C SER A 112 -13.12 -4.85 13.25
N SER A 113 -13.96 -5.43 12.38
CA SER A 113 -13.86 -5.25 10.92
C SER A 113 -14.09 -3.80 10.48
N ALA A 114 -15.04 -3.09 11.09
CA ALA A 114 -15.29 -1.68 10.79
C ALA A 114 -14.08 -0.79 11.13
N ALA A 115 -13.44 -1.01 12.30
CA ALA A 115 -12.26 -0.25 12.69
C ALA A 115 -11.06 -0.60 11.80
N THR A 116 -10.89 -1.89 11.48
CA THR A 116 -9.89 -2.40 10.53
C THR A 116 -10.04 -1.75 9.14
N ALA A 117 -11.27 -1.68 8.61
CA ALA A 117 -11.57 -1.01 7.34
C ALA A 117 -11.27 0.51 7.41
N GLY A 118 -11.58 1.16 8.54
CA GLY A 118 -11.24 2.56 8.78
C GLY A 118 -9.72 2.83 8.79
N ALA A 119 -8.93 1.96 9.42
CA ALA A 119 -7.47 2.05 9.38
C ALA A 119 -6.92 1.84 7.96
N LEU A 120 -7.46 0.89 7.20
CA LEU A 120 -7.11 0.71 5.79
C LEU A 120 -7.49 1.90 4.91
N LEU A 121 -8.60 2.58 5.20
CA LEU A 121 -8.95 3.82 4.51
C LEU A 121 -7.93 4.93 4.78
N LEU A 122 -7.51 5.08 6.04
CA LEU A 122 -6.44 6.02 6.42
C LEU A 122 -5.13 5.68 5.68
N MET A 123 -4.74 4.40 5.69
CA MET A 123 -3.58 3.92 4.94
C MET A 123 -3.73 4.20 3.44
N LEU A 124 -4.90 3.95 2.85
CA LEU A 124 -5.14 4.17 1.42
C LEU A 124 -4.95 5.64 1.05
N VAL A 125 -5.49 6.58 1.85
CA VAL A 125 -5.32 8.02 1.62
C VAL A 125 -3.85 8.41 1.67
N ALA A 126 -3.11 7.95 2.70
CA ALA A 126 -1.69 8.22 2.83
C ALA A 126 -0.87 7.59 1.69
N ALA A 127 -1.18 6.35 1.31
CA ALA A 127 -0.47 5.62 0.26
C ALA A 127 -0.70 6.21 -1.13
N VAL A 128 -1.92 6.66 -1.42
CA VAL A 128 -2.26 7.36 -2.67
C VAL A 128 -1.50 8.68 -2.75
N ASP A 129 -1.49 9.49 -1.69
CA ASP A 129 -0.72 10.72 -1.70
C ASP A 129 0.78 10.43 -1.84
N ALA A 130 1.31 9.46 -1.10
CA ALA A 130 2.71 9.07 -1.18
C ALA A 130 3.11 8.64 -2.60
N VAL A 131 2.31 7.81 -3.29
CA VAL A 131 2.64 7.33 -4.64
C VAL A 131 2.48 8.42 -5.71
N LEU A 132 1.57 9.38 -5.52
CA LEU A 132 1.44 10.55 -6.38
C LEU A 132 2.51 11.60 -6.11
N THR A 133 3.01 11.70 -4.89
CA THR A 133 4.12 12.56 -4.51
C THR A 133 5.43 11.98 -5.03
N VAL A 134 5.72 10.69 -4.78
CA VAL A 134 7.01 10.05 -5.12
C VAL A 134 7.34 10.07 -6.61
N ARG A 135 6.34 10.08 -7.51
CA ARG A 135 6.57 10.21 -8.96
C ARG A 135 7.24 11.53 -9.37
N HIS A 136 7.24 12.54 -8.50
CA HIS A 136 7.91 13.82 -8.70
C HIS A 136 9.24 13.92 -7.96
N VAL A 137 9.61 12.89 -7.18
CA VAL A 137 10.78 12.91 -6.30
C VAL A 137 11.99 12.31 -7.00
N SER A 138 13.06 13.10 -7.09
CA SER A 138 14.37 12.66 -7.56
C SER A 138 15.37 12.76 -6.41
N LEU A 139 15.84 11.61 -5.93
CA LEU A 139 16.82 11.52 -4.84
C LEU A 139 18.19 11.16 -5.41
N ALA A 140 19.23 11.76 -4.84
CA ALA A 140 20.61 11.34 -5.04
C ALA A 140 21.02 10.40 -3.90
N PRO A 141 21.70 9.28 -4.19
CA PRO A 141 22.02 8.73 -5.51
C PRO A 141 20.79 8.13 -6.23
N HIS A 142 20.85 7.98 -7.56
CA HIS A 142 19.70 7.54 -8.38
C HIS A 142 19.07 6.22 -7.91
N TRP A 143 19.87 5.25 -7.44
CA TRP A 143 19.36 3.98 -6.92
C TRP A 143 18.40 4.17 -5.74
N LEU A 144 18.58 5.21 -4.92
CA LEU A 144 17.69 5.52 -3.80
C LEU A 144 16.35 6.07 -4.31
N SER A 145 16.36 6.87 -5.38
CA SER A 145 15.13 7.32 -6.03
C SER A 145 14.32 6.14 -6.55
N VAL A 146 14.99 5.18 -7.20
CA VAL A 146 14.35 3.93 -7.67
C VAL A 146 13.81 3.11 -6.50
N LEU A 147 14.61 2.87 -5.46
CA LEU A 147 14.19 2.16 -4.25
C LEU A 147 12.96 2.80 -3.62
N THR A 148 12.93 4.13 -3.53
CA THR A 148 11.81 4.88 -2.94
C THR A 148 10.55 4.74 -3.81
N GLN A 149 10.66 4.88 -5.14
CA GLN A 149 9.53 4.69 -6.05
C GLN A 149 8.97 3.26 -6.02
N VAL A 150 9.85 2.25 -5.90
CA VAL A 150 9.46 0.84 -5.82
C VAL A 150 8.80 0.54 -4.48
N SER A 151 9.42 0.94 -3.37
CA SER A 151 8.89 0.72 -2.01
C SER A 151 7.49 1.33 -1.86
N VAL A 152 7.35 2.63 -2.18
CA VAL A 152 6.06 3.34 -2.09
C VAL A 152 5.04 2.78 -3.07
N GLY A 153 5.47 2.46 -4.30
CA GLY A 153 4.59 1.88 -5.32
C GLY A 153 4.01 0.53 -4.87
N LEU A 154 4.86 -0.39 -4.43
CA LEU A 154 4.45 -1.73 -4.00
C LEU A 154 3.48 -1.64 -2.82
N TYR A 155 3.79 -0.82 -1.82
CA TYR A 155 2.94 -0.59 -0.65
C TYR A 155 1.57 -0.06 -1.09
N ALA A 156 1.53 1.02 -1.86
CA ALA A 156 0.28 1.67 -2.25
C ALA A 156 -0.61 0.79 -3.15
N GLY A 157 -0.01 0.01 -4.06
CA GLY A 157 -0.77 -0.90 -4.91
C GLY A 157 -1.43 -2.03 -4.10
N TRP A 158 -0.71 -2.56 -3.11
CA TRP A 158 -1.25 -3.61 -2.24
C TRP A 158 -2.33 -3.08 -1.29
N VAL A 159 -2.09 -1.93 -0.64
CA VAL A 159 -3.10 -1.28 0.24
C VAL A 159 -4.38 -0.95 -0.51
N THR A 160 -4.28 -0.54 -1.77
CA THR A 160 -5.48 -0.30 -2.60
C THR A 160 -6.36 -1.53 -2.68
N ALA A 161 -5.79 -2.71 -2.97
CA ALA A 161 -6.55 -3.96 -3.00
C ALA A 161 -7.04 -4.38 -1.59
N ALA A 162 -6.17 -4.26 -0.58
CA ALA A 162 -6.49 -4.64 0.79
C ALA A 162 -7.64 -3.80 1.38
N PHE A 163 -7.76 -2.52 1.03
CA PHE A 163 -8.86 -1.68 1.46
C PHE A 163 -10.22 -2.22 0.99
N PHE A 164 -10.36 -2.58 -0.29
CA PHE A 164 -11.62 -3.12 -0.81
C PHE A 164 -12.01 -4.45 -0.16
N LEU A 165 -11.03 -5.31 0.13
CA LEU A 165 -11.26 -6.54 0.89
C LEU A 165 -11.80 -6.23 2.29
N ASN A 166 -11.13 -5.37 3.05
CA ASN A 166 -11.53 -5.07 4.44
C ASN A 166 -12.86 -4.30 4.50
N ALA A 167 -13.13 -3.41 3.53
CA ALA A 167 -14.43 -2.76 3.41
C ALA A 167 -15.55 -3.77 3.10
N SER A 168 -15.25 -4.80 2.31
CA SER A 168 -16.19 -5.90 2.04
C SER A 168 -16.46 -6.73 3.30
N THR A 169 -15.43 -7.07 4.06
CA THR A 169 -15.56 -7.77 5.35
C THR A 169 -16.44 -6.96 6.32
N ALA A 170 -16.16 -5.67 6.48
CA ALA A 170 -16.96 -4.79 7.33
C ALA A 170 -18.42 -4.66 6.86
N SER A 171 -18.66 -4.71 5.54
CA SER A 171 -20.01 -4.65 4.98
C SER A 171 -20.82 -5.92 5.27
N VAL A 172 -20.18 -7.09 5.21
CA VAL A 172 -20.81 -8.35 5.61
C VAL A 172 -21.09 -8.37 7.11
N ASP A 173 -20.13 -8.00 7.94
CA ASP A 173 -20.30 -7.99 9.40
C ASP A 173 -21.38 -7.00 9.87
N ALA A 174 -21.58 -5.91 9.12
CA ALA A 174 -22.66 -4.95 9.34
C ALA A 174 -24.03 -5.45 8.85
N GLY A 175 -24.11 -6.63 8.21
CA GLY A 175 -25.34 -7.20 7.66
C GLY A 175 -25.85 -6.49 6.41
N LEU A 176 -25.01 -5.73 5.70
CA LEU A 176 -25.40 -4.98 4.50
C LEU A 176 -25.46 -5.86 3.24
N VAL A 177 -24.63 -6.91 3.21
CA VAL A 177 -24.48 -7.85 2.09
C VAL A 177 -24.14 -9.25 2.62
N GLU A 178 -24.40 -10.28 1.81
CA GLU A 178 -24.15 -11.68 2.19
C GLU A 178 -22.81 -12.19 1.64
N ALA A 179 -22.00 -12.85 2.49
CA ALA A 179 -20.68 -13.38 2.08
C ALA A 179 -20.73 -14.42 0.95
N ALA A 180 -21.86 -15.11 0.79
CA ALA A 180 -22.03 -16.15 -0.24
C ALA A 180 -22.46 -15.58 -1.60
N ASP A 181 -22.92 -14.32 -1.66
CA ASP A 181 -23.37 -13.71 -2.90
C ASP A 181 -22.16 -13.23 -3.72
N VAL A 182 -21.96 -13.87 -4.87
CA VAL A 182 -20.89 -13.57 -5.82
C VAL A 182 -21.12 -12.23 -6.54
N GLY A 183 -22.36 -11.81 -6.74
CA GLY A 183 -22.71 -10.67 -7.59
C GLY A 183 -22.09 -9.37 -7.10
N TRP A 184 -22.31 -9.01 -5.83
CA TRP A 184 -21.74 -7.78 -5.26
C TRP A 184 -20.22 -7.86 -5.09
N GLN A 185 -19.67 -9.05 -4.82
CA GLN A 185 -18.23 -9.24 -4.71
C GLN A 185 -17.53 -9.02 -6.05
N LEU A 186 -18.13 -9.44 -7.18
CA LEU A 186 -17.64 -9.10 -8.52
C LEU A 186 -17.68 -7.60 -8.78
N VAL A 187 -18.72 -6.90 -8.31
CA VAL A 187 -18.77 -5.42 -8.39
C VAL A 187 -17.60 -4.81 -7.62
N VAL A 188 -17.28 -5.31 -6.43
CA VAL A 188 -16.11 -4.85 -5.66
C VAL A 188 -14.81 -5.07 -6.44
N VAL A 189 -14.62 -6.24 -7.06
CA VAL A 189 -13.43 -6.49 -7.91
C VAL A 189 -13.34 -5.49 -9.05
N VAL A 190 -14.45 -5.21 -9.75
CA VAL A 190 -14.48 -4.21 -10.83
C VAL A 190 -14.10 -2.82 -10.32
N VAL A 191 -14.64 -2.37 -9.19
CA VAL A 191 -14.33 -1.07 -8.59
C VAL A 191 -12.88 -1.00 -8.13
N ALA A 192 -12.34 -2.07 -7.53
CA ALA A 192 -10.95 -2.16 -7.12
C ALA A 192 -9.99 -2.05 -8.31
N VAL A 193 -10.29 -2.76 -9.40
CA VAL A 193 -9.49 -2.75 -10.63
C VAL A 193 -9.57 -1.39 -11.32
N ALA A 194 -10.74 -0.77 -11.41
CA ALA A 194 -10.89 0.58 -11.94
C ALA A 194 -10.08 1.61 -11.13
N THR A 195 -10.06 1.48 -9.81
CA THR A 195 -9.25 2.32 -8.90
C THR A 195 -7.75 2.12 -9.14
N LEU A 196 -7.29 0.86 -9.21
CA LEU A 196 -5.90 0.53 -9.54
C LEU A 196 -5.49 1.06 -10.91
N MET A 197 -6.31 0.87 -11.95
CA MET A 197 -6.07 1.41 -13.30
C MET A 197 -5.91 2.93 -13.28
N THR A 198 -6.80 3.63 -12.56
CA THR A 198 -6.76 5.08 -12.41
C THR A 198 -5.42 5.52 -11.83
N PHE A 199 -4.97 4.88 -10.74
CA PHE A 199 -3.68 5.22 -10.14
C PHE A 199 -2.47 4.77 -10.97
N ILE A 200 -2.55 3.70 -11.76
CA ILE A 200 -1.49 3.36 -12.73
C ILE A 200 -1.32 4.49 -13.75
N VAL A 201 -2.42 5.04 -14.27
CA VAL A 201 -2.38 6.18 -15.19
C VAL A 201 -1.85 7.43 -14.49
N MET A 202 -2.40 7.75 -13.32
CA MET A 202 -2.01 8.94 -12.53
C MET A 202 -0.57 8.86 -12.02
N THR A 203 0.02 7.69 -11.85
CA THR A 203 1.43 7.52 -11.46
C THR A 203 2.37 7.43 -12.67
N ARG A 204 1.85 7.58 -13.90
CA ARG A 204 2.59 7.38 -15.16
C ARG A 204 3.24 5.99 -15.27
N GLY A 205 2.56 4.97 -14.76
CA GLY A 205 2.98 3.58 -14.88
C GLY A 205 4.06 3.17 -13.88
N ASN A 206 3.88 3.50 -12.59
CA ASN A 206 4.69 2.91 -11.52
C ASN A 206 4.49 1.38 -11.55
N THR A 207 5.52 0.59 -11.92
CA THR A 207 5.31 -0.87 -12.03
C THR A 207 5.17 -1.55 -10.70
N ALA A 208 5.80 -1.06 -9.64
CA ALA A 208 5.66 -1.72 -8.34
C ALA A 208 4.20 -1.65 -7.87
N PHE A 209 3.55 -0.50 -8.09
CA PHE A 209 2.11 -0.33 -7.85
C PHE A 209 1.26 -1.30 -8.71
N ALA A 210 1.50 -1.32 -10.02
CA ALA A 210 0.74 -2.18 -10.92
C ALA A 210 0.93 -3.68 -10.60
N LEU A 211 2.16 -4.09 -10.27
CA LEU A 211 2.49 -5.47 -9.94
C LEU A 211 1.89 -5.88 -8.60
N ALA A 212 1.82 -5.00 -7.59
CA ALA A 212 1.13 -5.29 -6.34
C ALA A 212 -0.37 -5.51 -6.54
N GLY A 213 -1.03 -4.66 -7.34
CA GLY A 213 -2.43 -4.86 -7.71
C GLY A 213 -2.66 -6.15 -8.50
N THR A 214 -1.76 -6.45 -9.46
CA THR A 214 -1.80 -7.70 -10.23
C THR A 214 -1.60 -8.93 -9.35
N TRP A 215 -0.68 -8.86 -8.37
CA TRP A 215 -0.43 -9.91 -7.39
C TRP A 215 -1.67 -10.22 -6.56
N ALA A 216 -2.40 -9.19 -6.11
CA ALA A 216 -3.69 -9.37 -5.42
C ALA A 216 -4.69 -10.13 -6.31
N MET A 217 -4.84 -9.75 -7.59
CA MET A 217 -5.73 -10.42 -8.52
C MET A 217 -5.33 -11.88 -8.78
N ILE A 218 -4.02 -12.19 -8.84
CA ILE A 218 -3.55 -13.58 -8.95
C ILE A 218 -3.98 -14.38 -7.71
N GLY A 219 -3.85 -13.80 -6.51
CA GLY A 219 -4.30 -14.45 -5.29
C GLY A 219 -5.80 -14.72 -5.28
N ILE A 220 -6.63 -13.78 -5.76
CA ILE A 220 -8.09 -13.96 -5.90
C ILE A 220 -8.42 -15.04 -6.93
N ALA A 221 -7.71 -15.06 -8.07
CA ALA A 221 -7.92 -16.08 -9.10
C ALA A 221 -7.67 -17.50 -8.55
N VAL A 222 -6.64 -17.66 -7.70
CA VAL A 222 -6.36 -18.95 -7.06
C VAL A 222 -7.46 -19.35 -6.08
N THR A 223 -8.02 -18.40 -5.32
CA THR A 223 -9.20 -18.64 -4.46
C THR A 223 -10.43 -19.06 -5.27
N GLY A 224 -10.74 -18.35 -6.35
CA GLY A 224 -11.87 -18.70 -7.23
C GLY A 224 -11.71 -20.12 -7.80
N ARG A 225 -10.49 -20.48 -8.19
CA ARG A 225 -10.18 -21.85 -8.66
C ARG A 225 -10.31 -22.90 -7.55
N SER A 226 -9.81 -22.64 -6.34
CA SER A 226 -9.87 -23.61 -5.24
C SER A 226 -11.29 -23.86 -4.76
N ASN A 227 -12.13 -22.82 -4.81
CA ASN A 227 -13.50 -22.85 -4.30
C ASN A 227 -14.52 -23.26 -5.38
N GLY A 228 -14.07 -23.47 -6.63
CA GLY A 228 -14.97 -23.81 -7.75
C GLY A 228 -15.90 -22.67 -8.16
N THR A 229 -15.49 -21.41 -7.93
CA THR A 229 -16.24 -20.20 -8.31
C THR A 229 -15.65 -19.62 -9.59
N ASP A 230 -16.08 -20.14 -10.74
CA ASP A 230 -15.52 -19.82 -12.05
C ASP A 230 -15.64 -18.32 -12.40
N GLU A 231 -16.71 -17.65 -11.96
CA GLU A 231 -16.93 -16.22 -12.19
C GLU A 231 -15.84 -15.37 -11.52
N VAL A 232 -15.46 -15.71 -10.28
CA VAL A 232 -14.40 -15.03 -9.54
C VAL A 232 -13.04 -15.29 -10.19
N LEU A 233 -12.77 -16.54 -10.59
CA LEU A 233 -11.55 -16.90 -11.30
C LEU A 233 -11.40 -16.08 -12.58
N VAL A 234 -12.43 -16.07 -13.44
CA VAL A 234 -12.40 -15.36 -14.72
C VAL A 234 -12.25 -13.85 -14.49
N ALA A 235 -13.03 -13.26 -13.58
CA ALA A 235 -12.96 -11.84 -13.27
C ALA A 235 -11.55 -11.43 -12.81
N ALA A 236 -10.94 -12.21 -11.91
CA ALA A 236 -9.61 -11.92 -11.38
C ALA A 236 -8.49 -12.08 -12.44
N VAL A 237 -8.58 -13.10 -13.32
CA VAL A 237 -7.63 -13.26 -14.43
C VAL A 237 -7.75 -12.10 -15.42
N VAL A 238 -8.97 -11.73 -15.81
CA VAL A 238 -9.21 -10.58 -16.70
C VAL A 238 -8.68 -9.29 -16.07
N ALA A 239 -8.96 -9.07 -14.80
CA ALA A 239 -8.44 -7.95 -14.03
C ALA A 239 -6.91 -7.87 -14.06
N ALA A 240 -6.21 -8.97 -13.79
CA ALA A 240 -4.75 -9.03 -13.82
C ALA A 240 -4.21 -8.66 -15.22
N VAL A 241 -4.80 -9.21 -16.28
CA VAL A 241 -4.41 -8.91 -17.67
C VAL A 241 -4.64 -7.44 -18.01
N VAL A 242 -5.78 -6.87 -17.60
CA VAL A 242 -6.11 -5.46 -17.84
C VAL A 242 -5.12 -4.54 -17.14
N LEU A 243 -4.76 -4.80 -15.87
CA LEU A 243 -3.79 -4.00 -15.14
C LEU A 243 -2.41 -3.99 -15.84
N LEU A 244 -1.96 -5.15 -16.32
CA LEU A 244 -0.71 -5.26 -17.08
C LEU A 244 -0.78 -4.55 -18.43
N ALA A 245 -1.89 -4.69 -19.15
CA ALA A 245 -2.10 -4.01 -20.43
C ALA A 245 -2.07 -2.49 -20.28
N VAL A 246 -2.75 -1.95 -19.25
CA VAL A 246 -2.73 -0.52 -18.93
C VAL A 246 -1.32 -0.05 -18.57
N LEU A 247 -0.60 -0.81 -17.74
CA LEU A 247 0.80 -0.51 -17.41
C LEU A 247 1.68 -0.39 -18.67
N VAL A 248 1.57 -1.36 -19.58
CA VAL A 248 2.33 -1.36 -20.84
C VAL A 248 1.94 -0.16 -21.72
N ALA A 249 0.65 0.13 -21.85
CA ALA A 249 0.15 1.25 -22.66
C ALA A 249 0.64 2.62 -22.13
N VAL A 250 0.55 2.84 -20.82
CA VAL A 250 1.02 4.07 -20.16
C VAL A 250 2.53 4.24 -20.33
N ARG A 251 3.31 3.16 -20.22
CA ARG A 251 4.77 3.23 -20.39
C ARG A 251 5.20 3.50 -21.83
N ARG A 252 4.53 2.90 -22.81
CA ARG A 252 4.81 3.15 -24.24
C ARG A 252 4.52 4.60 -24.62
N SER A 253 3.38 5.14 -24.18
CA SER A 253 3.01 6.53 -24.43
C SER A 253 3.93 7.54 -23.73
N GLY A 254 4.47 7.20 -22.55
CA GLY A 254 5.50 8.00 -21.88
C GLY A 254 6.85 8.00 -22.60
N GLY A 255 7.24 6.89 -23.22
CA GLY A 255 8.47 6.78 -24.01
C GLY A 255 8.45 7.60 -25.29
N LEU A 256 7.33 7.57 -26.03
CA LEU A 256 7.15 8.34 -27.27
C LEU A 256 7.16 9.86 -27.07
N ARG A 257 6.88 10.36 -25.86
CA ARG A 257 6.93 11.79 -25.54
C ARG A 257 8.33 12.29 -25.17
N ARG A 258 9.31 11.39 -25.02
CA ARG A 258 10.70 11.73 -24.63
C ARG A 258 11.70 11.63 -25.79
N THR A 259 11.27 11.12 -26.94
CA THR A 259 12.01 11.09 -28.22
C THR A 259 11.62 12.26 -29.09
#